data_AF-A0A963AH48-F1
#
_entry.id   AF-A0A963AH48-F1
#
_cell.length_a   1.000
_cell.length_b   1.000
_cell.length_c   1.000
_cell.angle_alpha   90.00
_cell.angle_beta   90.00
_cell.angle_gamma   90.00
#
_symmetry.space_group_name_H-M   'P 1'
#
loop_
_entity.id
_entity.type
_entity.pdbx_description
1 polymer ?
#
loop_
_entity_poly.entity_id
_entity_poly.type
_entity_poly.pdbx_seq_one_letter_code
_entity_poly.pdbx_strand_id
1 'polypeptide(L)'
;ALLSLQTQEGFLGAGNYGISRMNGGFASRPALGAVPRGNWGRRWYQDINVLLDNRSEIIERHELSDDGIALVWTLAWDGTKSIAFGSLDPFYIEICRRIRLVSSNDVIVAYATGSKVARIEAKQLNGQTGDPWTPINISDAKALSLGGKGFDYKLAAELVFGIGNYRKTITQVIHEEDGTESHVILAQGVTRGQGKTEGYHERRIPLSPKVRRLLIRKQTDQLAATAEKRIKEIAGMRAVLWGALATLFDNGDVKERFSDGAKDKANRFTKPFELSEDHRFFTELNAEIEADDQEQAHLDWLLSMAERAEATLKRAFDAGPRSSEQRYRARAAALSRFHGTLRGDKSPLTDLRDYYRELKMHKETEHDFA
;
A
#
# COMPACT_ATOMS: atom_id res chain seq x y z
N ALA A 1 3.46 -24.90 -2.79
CA ALA A 1 4.86 -24.51 -3.06
C ALA A 1 5.17 -24.39 -4.55
N LEU A 2 5.09 -25.48 -5.35
CA LEU A 2 5.46 -25.46 -6.78
C LEU A 2 4.76 -24.35 -7.58
N LEU A 3 3.45 -24.16 -7.42
CA LEU A 3 2.71 -23.12 -8.15
C LEU A 3 3.24 -21.70 -7.86
N SER A 4 3.56 -21.39 -6.61
CA SER A 4 4.13 -20.09 -6.24
C SER A 4 5.54 -19.92 -6.81
N LEU A 5 6.38 -20.95 -6.74
CA LEU A 5 7.69 -20.95 -7.41
C LEU A 5 7.55 -20.70 -8.92
N GLN A 6 6.58 -21.32 -9.58
CA GLN A 6 6.46 -21.23 -11.02
C GLN A 6 5.87 -19.90 -11.51
N THR A 7 4.95 -19.31 -10.74
CA THR A 7 4.15 -18.16 -11.16
C THR A 7 4.45 -16.85 -10.42
N GLN A 8 5.41 -16.86 -9.49
CA GLN A 8 5.75 -15.70 -8.64
C GLN A 8 7.26 -15.56 -8.34
N GLU A 9 8.13 -16.35 -8.97
CA GLU A 9 9.57 -16.28 -8.71
C GLU A 9 10.26 -15.24 -9.59
N GLY A 10 11.24 -14.55 -9.00
CA GLY A 10 12.06 -13.56 -9.68
C GLY A 10 13.34 -14.16 -10.26
N PHE A 11 14.28 -13.29 -10.65
CA PHE A 11 15.63 -13.66 -11.01
C PHE A 11 16.48 -13.99 -9.77
N LEU A 12 17.23 -15.10 -9.82
CA LEU A 12 18.11 -15.55 -8.73
C LEU A 12 19.47 -16.02 -9.27
N GLY A 13 20.12 -15.17 -10.07
CA GLY A 13 21.41 -15.47 -10.68
C GLY A 13 21.31 -16.22 -12.01
N ALA A 14 22.47 -16.44 -12.64
CA ALA A 14 22.56 -17.13 -13.92
C ALA A 14 21.88 -18.50 -13.85
N GLY A 15 21.01 -18.80 -14.82
CA GLY A 15 20.23 -20.04 -14.80
C GLY A 15 18.81 -19.90 -14.24
N ASN A 16 18.50 -18.85 -13.48
CA ASN A 16 17.27 -18.71 -12.70
C ASN A 16 16.48 -17.46 -13.09
N TYR A 17 15.76 -17.51 -14.21
CA TYR A 17 15.02 -16.36 -14.77
C TYR A 17 13.59 -16.28 -14.23
N GLY A 18 13.15 -15.11 -13.78
CA GLY A 18 11.80 -14.92 -13.24
C GLY A 18 10.69 -15.00 -14.29
N ILE A 19 9.46 -14.82 -13.80
CA ILE A 19 8.24 -14.76 -14.61
C ILE A 19 8.19 -13.51 -15.53
N SER A 20 7.40 -13.57 -16.60
CA SER A 20 7.22 -12.46 -17.55
C SER A 20 6.37 -11.31 -16.99
N ARG A 21 5.50 -11.59 -16.01
CA ARG A 21 4.54 -10.61 -15.44
C ARG A 21 5.14 -9.66 -14.39
N MET A 22 6.45 -9.45 -14.41
CA MET A 22 7.18 -8.61 -13.46
C MET A 22 8.00 -7.54 -14.20
N ASN A 23 8.16 -6.37 -13.58
CA ASN A 23 8.90 -5.26 -14.17
C ASN A 23 10.44 -5.37 -14.05
N GLY A 24 10.94 -6.43 -13.43
CA GLY A 24 12.36 -6.62 -13.18
C GLY A 24 12.67 -7.93 -12.44
N GLY A 25 13.96 -8.26 -12.34
CA GLY A 25 14.39 -9.52 -11.75
C GLY A 25 14.06 -9.68 -10.26
N PHE A 26 14.07 -8.60 -9.48
CA PHE A 26 13.73 -8.64 -8.05
C PHE A 26 12.34 -8.09 -7.76
N ALA A 27 11.53 -7.93 -8.80
CA ALA A 27 10.20 -7.37 -8.67
C ALA A 27 9.20 -8.40 -8.13
N SER A 28 7.96 -7.95 -7.95
CA SER A 28 6.83 -8.78 -7.56
C SER A 28 5.74 -8.72 -8.62
N ARG A 29 4.83 -9.71 -8.60
CA ARG A 29 3.54 -9.66 -9.30
C ARG A 29 2.43 -9.49 -8.26
N PRO A 30 2.06 -8.25 -7.91
CA PRO A 30 0.93 -8.00 -7.02
C PRO A 30 -0.40 -8.19 -7.75
N ALA A 31 -1.44 -8.53 -7.00
CA ALA A 31 -2.80 -8.66 -7.49
C ALA A 31 -3.73 -7.74 -6.70
N LEU A 32 -4.52 -6.94 -7.41
CA LEU A 32 -5.61 -6.14 -6.87
C LEU A 32 -6.94 -6.53 -7.53
N GLY A 33 -7.99 -6.68 -6.73
CA GLY A 33 -9.33 -6.93 -7.25
C GLY A 33 -10.43 -6.58 -6.26
N ALA A 34 -11.62 -6.31 -6.77
CA ALA A 34 -12.83 -6.17 -5.98
C ALA A 34 -13.26 -7.56 -5.51
N VAL A 35 -13.61 -7.64 -4.23
CA VAL A 35 -14.15 -8.86 -3.63
C VAL A 35 -15.54 -8.52 -3.07
N PRO A 36 -16.60 -9.09 -3.67
CA PRO A 36 -17.97 -8.89 -3.22
C PRO A 36 -18.16 -9.63 -1.90
N ARG A 37 -19.24 -9.33 -1.19
CA ARG A 37 -19.64 -10.17 -0.06
C ARG A 37 -20.04 -11.56 -0.56
N GLY A 38 -19.39 -12.59 -0.01
CA GLY A 38 -19.61 -13.98 -0.36
C GLY A 38 -18.36 -14.84 -0.11
N ASN A 39 -18.48 -16.12 -0.44
CA ASN A 39 -17.34 -17.05 -0.42
C ASN A 39 -16.51 -16.91 -1.71
N TRP A 40 -15.35 -17.58 -1.74
CA TRP A 40 -14.43 -17.63 -2.87
C TRP A 40 -15.07 -17.92 -4.23
N GLY A 41 -16.16 -18.70 -4.26
CA GLY A 41 -16.89 -19.00 -5.50
C GLY A 41 -17.49 -17.77 -6.17
N ARG A 42 -18.01 -16.80 -5.40
CA ARG A 42 -18.58 -15.56 -5.96
C ARG A 42 -17.50 -14.69 -6.59
N ARG A 43 -16.38 -14.53 -5.90
CA ARG A 43 -15.20 -13.84 -6.43
C ARG A 43 -14.71 -14.52 -7.72
N TRP A 44 -14.56 -15.84 -7.69
CA TRP A 44 -14.09 -16.59 -8.86
C TRP A 44 -15.01 -16.39 -10.07
N TYR A 45 -16.32 -16.50 -9.87
CA TYR A 45 -17.31 -16.28 -10.93
C TYR A 45 -17.19 -14.88 -11.55
N GLN A 46 -17.10 -13.84 -10.72
CA GLN A 46 -16.94 -12.46 -11.19
C GLN A 46 -15.61 -12.23 -11.89
N ASP A 47 -14.50 -12.67 -11.29
CA ASP A 47 -13.17 -12.52 -11.89
C ASP A 47 -13.20 -13.16 -13.29
N ILE A 48 -13.73 -14.38 -13.45
CA ILE A 48 -13.84 -15.06 -14.74
C ILE A 48 -14.70 -14.28 -15.75
N ASN A 49 -15.87 -13.78 -15.34
CA ASN A 49 -16.70 -12.98 -16.24
C ASN A 49 -15.98 -11.71 -16.70
N VAL A 50 -15.32 -11.00 -15.78
CA VAL A 50 -14.51 -9.81 -16.12
C VAL A 50 -13.40 -10.18 -17.11
N LEU A 51 -12.73 -11.31 -16.93
CA LEU A 51 -11.72 -11.78 -17.89
C LEU A 51 -12.33 -12.04 -19.27
N LEU A 52 -13.46 -12.75 -19.33
CA LEU A 52 -14.12 -13.07 -20.60
C LEU A 52 -14.60 -11.80 -21.32
N ASP A 53 -15.21 -10.87 -20.60
CA ASP A 53 -15.73 -9.61 -21.15
C ASP A 53 -14.61 -8.71 -21.71
N ASN A 54 -13.41 -8.77 -21.13
CA ASN A 54 -12.27 -7.94 -21.52
C ASN A 54 -11.26 -8.68 -22.41
N ARG A 55 -11.51 -9.94 -22.77
CA ARG A 55 -10.56 -10.79 -23.49
C ARG A 55 -10.09 -10.15 -24.81
N SER A 56 -11.04 -9.72 -25.65
CA SER A 56 -10.73 -9.17 -26.97
C SER A 56 -9.90 -7.88 -26.89
N GLU A 57 -10.22 -7.00 -25.93
CA GLU A 57 -9.45 -5.77 -25.72
C GLU A 57 -8.01 -6.08 -25.28
N ILE A 58 -7.82 -7.07 -24.39
CA ILE A 58 -6.48 -7.48 -23.94
C ILE A 58 -5.66 -8.05 -25.10
N ILE A 59 -6.28 -8.88 -25.94
CA ILE A 59 -5.66 -9.46 -27.13
C ILE A 59 -5.17 -8.35 -28.05
N GLU A 60 -6.05 -7.42 -28.43
CA GLU A 60 -5.74 -6.31 -29.33
C GLU A 60 -4.64 -5.42 -28.75
N ARG A 61 -4.77 -5.02 -27.48
CA ARG A 61 -3.85 -4.09 -26.83
C ARG A 61 -2.44 -4.64 -26.63
N HIS A 62 -2.33 -5.94 -26.39
CA HIS A 62 -1.06 -6.58 -26.04
C HIS A 62 -0.52 -7.48 -27.14
N GLU A 63 -1.15 -7.50 -28.32
CA GLU A 63 -0.74 -8.31 -29.47
C GLU A 63 -0.62 -9.80 -29.12
N LEU A 64 -1.56 -10.29 -28.31
CA LEU A 64 -1.65 -11.69 -27.91
C LEU A 64 -2.47 -12.49 -28.94
N SER A 65 -2.50 -13.81 -28.80
CA SER A 65 -3.21 -14.70 -29.73
C SER A 65 -4.49 -15.24 -29.08
N ASP A 66 -5.59 -15.19 -29.83
CA ASP A 66 -6.89 -15.69 -29.36
C ASP A 66 -6.92 -17.22 -29.22
N ASP A 67 -6.12 -17.93 -30.02
CA ASP A 67 -5.88 -19.36 -29.97
C ASP A 67 -4.49 -19.71 -29.38
N GLY A 68 -3.97 -18.81 -28.56
CA GLY A 68 -2.59 -18.86 -28.09
C GLY A 68 -2.34 -19.93 -27.02
N ILE A 69 -1.07 -20.06 -26.64
CA ILE A 69 -0.65 -21.01 -25.61
C ILE A 69 -1.13 -20.54 -24.23
N ALA A 70 -2.19 -21.17 -23.71
CA ALA A 70 -2.73 -20.86 -22.38
C ALA A 70 -1.96 -21.55 -21.23
N LEU A 71 -1.53 -22.79 -21.42
CA LEU A 71 -0.89 -23.60 -20.37
C LEU A 71 0.56 -23.86 -20.74
N VAL A 72 1.48 -22.97 -20.36
CA VAL A 72 2.88 -22.99 -20.84
C VAL A 72 3.64 -24.27 -20.46
N TRP A 73 3.18 -24.96 -19.41
CA TRP A 73 3.79 -26.22 -18.95
C TRP A 73 3.50 -27.42 -19.85
N THR A 74 2.54 -27.33 -20.78
CA THR A 74 2.24 -28.42 -21.73
C THR A 74 3.28 -28.50 -22.85
N LEU A 75 4.00 -27.40 -23.09
CA LEU A 75 5.07 -27.35 -24.07
C LEU A 75 6.39 -27.84 -23.48
N ALA A 76 7.16 -28.59 -24.25
CA ALA A 76 8.51 -28.98 -23.87
C ALA A 76 9.40 -27.76 -23.59
N TRP A 77 10.34 -27.90 -22.64
CA TRP A 77 11.32 -26.87 -22.33
C TRP A 77 12.71 -27.43 -22.03
N ASP A 78 13.62 -27.23 -22.98
CA ASP A 78 15.02 -27.59 -22.85
C ASP A 78 15.86 -26.51 -22.12
N GLY A 79 15.27 -25.34 -21.87
CA GLY A 79 15.95 -24.21 -21.24
C GLY A 79 16.77 -23.34 -22.20
N THR A 80 16.72 -23.57 -23.51
CA THR A 80 17.56 -22.84 -24.48
C THR A 80 16.79 -21.87 -25.37
N LYS A 81 15.48 -22.12 -25.56
CA LYS A 81 14.59 -21.27 -26.33
C LYS A 81 13.45 -20.74 -25.45
N SER A 82 13.08 -19.50 -25.72
CA SER A 82 11.95 -18.82 -25.13
C SER A 82 10.72 -18.96 -26.06
N ILE A 83 9.53 -18.74 -25.51
CA ILE A 83 8.28 -18.60 -26.27
C ILE A 83 8.08 -17.12 -26.58
N ALA A 84 7.70 -16.82 -27.82
CA ALA A 84 7.35 -15.46 -28.22
C ALA A 84 6.11 -14.98 -27.46
N PHE A 85 6.13 -13.75 -26.94
CA PHE A 85 5.01 -13.25 -26.13
C PHE A 85 3.68 -13.25 -26.89
N GLY A 86 3.68 -12.83 -28.16
CA GLY A 86 2.46 -12.74 -28.97
C GLY A 86 1.83 -14.09 -29.35
N SER A 87 2.50 -15.23 -29.12
CA SER A 87 1.90 -16.55 -29.33
C SER A 87 1.17 -17.10 -28.11
N LEU A 88 1.03 -16.31 -27.04
CA LEU A 88 0.38 -16.69 -25.80
C LEU A 88 -1.09 -16.29 -25.82
N ASP A 89 -1.91 -17.07 -25.11
CA ASP A 89 -3.29 -16.69 -24.75
C ASP A 89 -3.25 -15.49 -23.78
N PRO A 90 -4.21 -14.55 -23.79
CA PRO A 90 -4.23 -13.41 -22.87
C PRO A 90 -4.12 -13.78 -21.37
N PHE A 91 -4.66 -14.93 -20.98
CA PHE A 91 -4.70 -15.43 -19.61
C PHE A 91 -3.74 -16.59 -19.37
N TYR A 92 -2.66 -16.67 -20.18
CA TYR A 92 -1.66 -17.71 -20.04
C TYR A 92 -1.16 -17.86 -18.60
N ILE A 93 -0.97 -19.12 -18.20
CA ILE A 93 -0.33 -19.50 -16.95
C ILE A 93 1.08 -19.98 -17.29
N GLU A 94 2.07 -19.25 -16.79
CA GLU A 94 3.47 -19.52 -17.06
C GLU A 94 4.14 -20.44 -16.04
N ILE A 95 5.31 -20.95 -16.42
CA ILE A 95 6.26 -21.61 -15.53
C ILE A 95 7.65 -21.01 -15.78
N CYS A 96 8.32 -20.51 -14.74
CA CYS A 96 9.64 -19.87 -14.87
C CYS A 96 10.81 -20.74 -14.39
N ARG A 97 10.55 -21.97 -13.93
CA ARG A 97 11.57 -22.91 -13.43
C ARG A 97 11.42 -24.29 -14.06
N ARG A 98 12.54 -24.95 -14.31
CA ARG A 98 12.57 -26.34 -14.79
C ARG A 98 12.65 -27.26 -13.58
N ILE A 99 11.48 -27.73 -13.14
CA ILE A 99 11.31 -28.57 -11.96
C ILE A 99 10.66 -29.88 -12.37
N ARG A 100 11.22 -31.00 -11.92
CA ARG A 100 10.62 -32.34 -12.04
C ARG A 100 10.35 -32.87 -10.63
N LEU A 101 9.10 -33.14 -10.33
CA LEU A 101 8.71 -33.83 -9.10
C LEU A 101 8.78 -35.34 -9.32
N VAL A 102 9.32 -36.06 -8.33
CA VAL A 102 9.35 -37.52 -8.27
C VAL A 102 8.84 -37.92 -6.89
N SER A 103 7.88 -38.85 -6.85
CA SER A 103 7.41 -39.46 -5.61
C SER A 103 8.18 -40.76 -5.36
N SER A 104 8.78 -40.92 -4.19
CA SER A 104 9.47 -42.14 -3.77
C SER A 104 9.41 -42.30 -2.25
N ASN A 105 9.03 -43.48 -1.76
CA ASN A 105 8.96 -43.80 -0.32
C ASN A 105 8.21 -42.72 0.49
N ASP A 106 7.03 -42.32 0.02
CA ASP A 106 6.19 -41.27 0.63
C ASP A 106 6.81 -39.87 0.73
N VAL A 107 7.92 -39.63 0.01
CA VAL A 107 8.56 -38.32 -0.10
C VAL A 107 8.43 -37.79 -1.54
N ILE A 108 8.11 -36.49 -1.64
CA ILE A 108 8.17 -35.76 -2.91
C ILE A 108 9.53 -35.09 -3.02
N VAL A 109 10.32 -35.50 -4.01
CA VAL A 109 11.61 -34.90 -4.34
C VAL A 109 11.46 -34.00 -5.56
N ALA A 110 11.99 -32.78 -5.48
CA ALA A 110 12.02 -31.84 -6.60
C ALA A 110 13.44 -31.76 -7.19
N TYR A 111 13.60 -32.22 -8.43
CA TYR A 111 14.82 -32.01 -9.20
C TYR A 111 14.71 -30.70 -9.97
N ALA A 112 15.69 -29.82 -9.78
CA ALA A 112 15.74 -28.52 -10.44
C ALA A 112 16.95 -28.42 -11.38
N THR A 113 16.77 -27.74 -12.50
CA THR A 113 17.87 -27.35 -13.40
C THR A 113 17.66 -25.93 -13.89
N GLY A 114 18.73 -25.22 -14.22
CA GLY A 114 18.66 -23.87 -14.79
C GLY A 114 18.21 -23.85 -16.26
N SER A 115 17.99 -22.64 -16.77
CA SER A 115 17.80 -22.32 -18.19
C SER A 115 18.82 -21.26 -18.65
N LYS A 116 19.13 -21.22 -19.95
CA LYS A 116 19.97 -20.17 -20.56
C LYS A 116 19.18 -18.90 -20.88
N VAL A 117 17.86 -19.01 -20.96
CA VAL A 117 16.92 -17.92 -21.28
C VAL A 117 15.69 -17.99 -20.38
N ALA A 118 14.94 -16.89 -20.29
CA ALA A 118 13.61 -16.89 -19.69
C ALA A 118 12.65 -17.77 -20.50
N ARG A 119 11.58 -18.28 -19.88
CA ARG A 119 10.61 -19.11 -20.62
C ARG A 119 9.84 -18.30 -21.67
N ILE A 120 9.59 -17.01 -21.41
CA ILE A 120 8.80 -16.12 -22.26
C ILE A 120 9.63 -14.87 -22.60
N GLU A 121 9.61 -14.44 -23.86
CA GLU A 121 10.32 -13.24 -24.35
C GLU A 121 9.54 -11.95 -24.07
N ALA A 122 9.52 -11.54 -22.80
CA ALA A 122 8.74 -10.39 -22.34
C ALA A 122 9.56 -9.30 -21.62
N LYS A 123 10.91 -9.38 -21.63
CA LYS A 123 11.78 -8.49 -20.84
C LYS A 123 11.51 -7.01 -21.14
N GLN A 124 11.33 -6.69 -22.42
CA GLN A 124 11.04 -5.35 -22.94
C GLN A 124 9.69 -4.78 -22.49
N LEU A 125 8.76 -5.63 -22.06
CA LEU A 125 7.40 -5.22 -21.66
C LEU A 125 7.35 -4.66 -20.24
N ASN A 126 8.40 -4.86 -19.43
CA ASN A 126 8.44 -4.45 -18.03
C ASN A 126 7.18 -4.87 -17.23
N GLY A 127 6.69 -6.08 -17.46
CA GLY A 127 5.50 -6.63 -16.81
C GLY A 127 4.15 -6.17 -17.38
N GLN A 128 4.13 -5.35 -18.43
CA GLN A 128 2.89 -4.93 -19.11
C GLN A 128 2.35 -6.03 -20.05
N THR A 129 1.91 -7.14 -19.47
CA THR A 129 1.56 -8.36 -20.22
C THR A 129 0.04 -8.60 -20.36
N GLY A 130 -0.79 -7.57 -20.16
CA GLY A 130 -2.24 -7.76 -20.07
C GLY A 130 -2.71 -8.49 -18.80
N ASP A 131 -1.88 -8.51 -17.74
CA ASP A 131 -2.25 -9.13 -16.47
C ASP A 131 -3.44 -8.39 -15.83
N PRO A 132 -4.59 -9.04 -15.67
CA PRO A 132 -5.83 -8.35 -15.30
C PRO A 132 -5.85 -7.89 -13.85
N TRP A 133 -4.94 -8.41 -13.00
CA TRP A 133 -4.83 -8.07 -11.58
C TRP A 133 -3.66 -7.14 -11.23
N THR A 134 -2.70 -6.89 -12.12
CA THR A 134 -1.47 -6.16 -11.77
C THR A 134 -1.60 -4.68 -12.17
N PRO A 135 -1.51 -3.71 -11.23
CA PRO A 135 -1.52 -2.29 -11.56
C PRO A 135 -0.33 -1.90 -12.44
N ILE A 136 -0.54 -0.98 -13.39
CA ILE A 136 0.50 -0.46 -14.29
C ILE A 136 0.75 1.00 -13.99
N ASN A 137 1.99 1.37 -13.67
CA ASN A 137 2.40 2.78 -13.62
C ASN A 137 2.44 3.32 -15.05
N ILE A 138 1.59 4.29 -15.33
CA ILE A 138 1.38 4.91 -16.65
C ILE A 138 2.60 5.72 -17.07
N SER A 139 3.20 6.47 -16.14
CA SER A 139 4.35 7.33 -16.44
C SER A 139 5.61 6.53 -16.76
N ASP A 140 5.86 5.47 -15.99
CA ASP A 140 7.05 4.64 -16.17
C ASP A 140 6.84 3.52 -17.21
N ALA A 141 5.60 3.24 -17.59
CA ALA A 141 5.19 2.11 -18.41
C ALA A 141 5.71 0.77 -17.82
N LYS A 142 5.40 0.51 -16.54
CA LYS A 142 5.85 -0.68 -15.80
C LYS A 142 4.76 -1.24 -14.90
N ALA A 143 4.72 -2.55 -14.77
CA ALA A 143 3.93 -3.20 -13.73
C ALA A 143 4.38 -2.75 -12.32
N LEU A 144 3.45 -2.69 -11.36
CA LEU A 144 3.77 -2.39 -9.97
C LEU A 144 4.73 -3.44 -9.41
N SER A 145 5.81 -2.97 -8.78
CA SER A 145 6.65 -3.81 -7.91
C SER A 145 6.48 -3.35 -6.46
N LEU A 146 6.09 -4.28 -5.59
CA LEU A 146 6.01 -4.05 -4.15
C LEU A 146 7.40 -4.16 -3.53
N GLY A 147 7.72 -3.23 -2.63
CA GLY A 147 8.84 -3.39 -1.69
C GLY A 147 8.37 -3.96 -0.34
N GLY A 148 9.29 -4.19 0.59
CA GLY A 148 8.97 -4.76 1.91
C GLY A 148 7.99 -3.98 2.80
N LYS A 149 7.56 -2.77 2.42
CA LYS A 149 6.45 -2.06 3.08
C LYS A 149 5.07 -2.62 2.70
N GLY A 150 4.98 -3.40 1.62
CA GLY A 150 3.73 -3.94 1.11
C GLY A 150 2.78 -2.84 0.63
N PHE A 151 1.50 -2.99 0.97
CA PHE A 151 0.43 -2.07 0.62
C PHE A 151 0.15 -1.11 1.78
N ASP A 152 1.04 -0.15 2.05
CA ASP A 152 0.74 0.90 3.03
C ASP A 152 -0.44 1.78 2.57
N TYR A 153 -1.00 2.59 3.48
CA TYR A 153 -2.19 3.39 3.18
C TYR A 153 -2.00 4.35 2.00
N LYS A 154 -0.76 4.82 1.76
CA LYS A 154 -0.44 5.75 0.67
C LYS A 154 -0.58 5.03 -0.66
N LEU A 155 0.13 3.90 -0.82
CA LEU A 155 0.04 3.09 -2.02
C LEU A 155 -1.39 2.55 -2.22
N ALA A 156 -2.02 2.06 -1.16
CA ALA A 156 -3.39 1.55 -1.24
C ALA A 156 -4.39 2.63 -1.71
N ALA A 157 -4.27 3.86 -1.22
CA ALA A 157 -5.13 4.96 -1.65
C ALA A 157 -4.85 5.35 -3.11
N GLU A 158 -3.58 5.35 -3.54
CA GLU A 158 -3.19 5.54 -4.93
C GLU A 158 -3.84 4.50 -5.85
N LEU A 159 -3.74 3.22 -5.48
CA LEU A 159 -4.25 2.12 -6.29
C LEU A 159 -5.79 2.03 -6.33
N VAL A 160 -6.48 2.45 -5.27
CA VAL A 160 -7.96 2.38 -5.21
C VAL A 160 -8.62 3.65 -5.76
N PHE A 161 -8.13 4.82 -5.36
CA PHE A 161 -8.76 6.10 -5.70
C PHE A 161 -8.12 6.80 -6.90
N GLY A 162 -6.94 6.36 -7.36
CA GLY A 162 -6.28 6.96 -8.52
C GLY A 162 -5.60 8.29 -8.21
N ILE A 163 -5.09 8.47 -6.99
CA ILE A 163 -4.34 9.66 -6.52
C ILE A 163 -3.04 9.89 -7.32
N GLY A 164 -2.58 8.90 -8.06
CA GLY A 164 -1.29 8.94 -8.75
C GLY A 164 -1.34 8.25 -10.10
N ASN A 165 -0.22 7.65 -10.48
CA ASN A 165 0.03 7.30 -11.88
C ASN A 165 -0.29 5.84 -12.20
N TYR A 166 -0.99 5.12 -11.32
CA TYR A 166 -1.36 3.73 -11.58
C TYR A 166 -2.70 3.63 -12.30
N ARG A 167 -2.69 2.89 -13.42
CA ARG A 167 -3.92 2.43 -14.05
C ARG A 167 -4.58 1.38 -13.17
N LYS A 168 -5.89 1.54 -12.95
CA LYS A 168 -6.72 0.54 -12.28
C LYS A 168 -6.74 -0.76 -13.05
N THR A 169 -6.77 -1.86 -12.31
CA THR A 169 -6.88 -3.22 -12.85
C THR A 169 -8.31 -3.48 -13.29
N ILE A 170 -8.52 -4.34 -14.28
CA ILE A 170 -9.89 -4.64 -14.73
C ILE A 170 -10.67 -5.40 -13.65
N THR A 171 -9.98 -6.16 -12.80
CA THR A 171 -10.59 -6.89 -11.68
C THR A 171 -10.96 -6.00 -10.50
N GLN A 172 -10.61 -4.71 -10.52
CA GLN A 172 -11.12 -3.73 -9.55
C GLN A 172 -12.50 -3.18 -9.91
N VAL A 173 -13.07 -3.55 -11.07
CA VAL A 173 -14.44 -3.14 -11.44
C VAL A 173 -15.43 -3.68 -10.40
N ILE A 174 -16.31 -2.80 -9.93
CA ILE A 174 -17.38 -3.13 -9.00
C ILE A 174 -18.69 -3.11 -9.78
N HIS A 175 -19.46 -4.19 -9.73
CA HIS A 175 -20.73 -4.28 -10.44
C HIS A 175 -21.89 -3.88 -9.53
N GLU A 176 -22.91 -3.20 -10.07
CA GLU A 176 -24.08 -2.79 -9.29
C GLU A 176 -24.84 -4.00 -8.72
N GLU A 177 -24.90 -5.08 -9.51
CA GLU A 177 -25.52 -6.38 -9.20
C GLU A 177 -24.92 -7.08 -7.99
N ASP A 178 -23.74 -6.64 -7.52
CA ASP A 178 -23.08 -7.19 -6.35
C ASP A 178 -23.76 -6.83 -5.03
N GLY A 179 -24.83 -6.03 -5.09
CA GLY A 179 -25.64 -5.60 -3.96
C GLY A 179 -25.02 -4.42 -3.21
N THR A 180 -25.70 -3.95 -2.18
CA THR A 180 -25.28 -2.79 -1.37
C THR A 180 -24.39 -3.15 -0.17
N GLU A 181 -24.09 -4.43 0.00
CA GLU A 181 -23.34 -4.95 1.16
C GLU A 181 -21.85 -4.56 1.12
N SER A 182 -21.12 -4.79 2.23
CA SER A 182 -19.70 -4.44 2.36
C SER A 182 -18.83 -5.08 1.28
N HIS A 183 -18.15 -4.25 0.49
CA HIS A 183 -17.15 -4.68 -0.50
C HIS A 183 -15.75 -4.43 0.05
N VAL A 184 -14.79 -5.26 -0.36
CA VAL A 184 -13.38 -4.99 -0.09
C VAL A 184 -12.61 -4.97 -1.40
N ILE A 185 -11.66 -4.05 -1.54
CA ILE A 185 -10.57 -4.24 -2.49
C ILE A 185 -9.51 -5.08 -1.80
N LEU A 186 -9.22 -6.24 -2.37
CA LEU A 186 -8.17 -7.14 -1.90
C LEU A 186 -6.90 -6.87 -2.70
N ALA A 187 -5.84 -6.48 -2.00
CA ALA A 187 -4.50 -6.32 -2.52
C ALA A 187 -3.60 -7.41 -1.95
N GLN A 188 -2.91 -8.17 -2.79
CA GLN A 188 -2.08 -9.31 -2.39
C GLN A 188 -0.78 -9.33 -3.19
N GLY A 189 0.32 -9.77 -2.59
CA GLY A 189 1.57 -9.94 -3.33
C GLY A 189 2.68 -10.56 -2.49
N VAL A 190 3.59 -11.27 -3.16
CA VAL A 190 4.82 -11.75 -2.54
C VAL A 190 5.96 -10.82 -2.96
N THR A 191 6.57 -10.18 -1.97
CA THR A 191 7.69 -9.25 -2.20
C THR A 191 9.01 -10.01 -2.26
N ARG A 192 9.90 -9.55 -3.13
CA ARG A 192 11.24 -10.14 -3.30
C ARG A 192 12.27 -9.05 -3.05
N GLY A 193 13.40 -9.47 -2.50
CA GLY A 193 14.62 -8.69 -2.39
C GLY A 193 15.77 -9.44 -3.03
N GLN A 194 16.94 -8.83 -3.09
CA GLN A 194 18.13 -9.46 -3.64
C GLN A 194 18.47 -10.76 -2.89
N GLY A 195 18.12 -11.91 -3.46
CA GLY A 195 18.38 -13.22 -2.86
C GLY A 195 17.44 -13.65 -1.73
N LYS A 196 16.33 -12.94 -1.48
CA LYS A 196 15.40 -13.24 -0.38
C LYS A 196 13.95 -12.91 -0.73
N THR A 197 13.02 -13.46 0.06
CA THR A 197 11.61 -13.03 0.07
C THR A 197 11.43 -12.00 1.19
N GLU A 198 10.76 -10.88 0.91
CA GLU A 198 10.48 -9.82 1.90
C GLU A 198 9.08 -9.95 2.53
N GLY A 199 8.46 -11.10 2.35
CA GLY A 199 7.19 -11.49 2.94
C GLY A 199 6.03 -11.51 1.95
N TYR A 200 4.97 -12.18 2.38
CA TYR A 200 3.65 -12.07 1.77
C TYR A 200 2.93 -10.88 2.38
N HIS A 201 2.38 -10.03 1.52
CA HIS A 201 1.64 -8.84 1.89
C HIS A 201 0.20 -8.99 1.42
N GLU A 202 -0.73 -8.70 2.31
CA GLU A 202 -2.15 -8.67 2.03
C GLU A 202 -2.77 -7.46 2.70
N ARG A 203 -3.62 -6.74 1.98
CA ARG A 203 -4.47 -5.69 2.53
C ARG A 203 -5.89 -5.85 2.02
N ARG A 204 -6.84 -5.78 2.96
CA ARG A 204 -8.27 -5.69 2.67
C ARG A 204 -8.71 -4.26 2.93
N ILE A 205 -9.10 -3.56 1.87
CA ILE A 205 -9.51 -2.16 1.92
C ILE A 205 -11.04 -2.14 1.95
N PRO A 206 -11.67 -1.85 3.09
CA PRO A 206 -13.11 -1.79 3.17
C PRO A 206 -13.64 -0.62 2.35
N LEU A 207 -14.75 -0.84 1.64
CA LEU A 207 -15.48 0.20 0.93
C LEU A 207 -16.83 0.41 1.61
N SER A 208 -17.07 1.63 2.07
CA SER A 208 -18.39 2.02 2.56
C SER A 208 -19.37 2.26 1.41
N PRO A 209 -20.69 2.30 1.65
CA PRO A 209 -21.69 2.43 0.59
C PRO A 209 -21.52 3.64 -0.34
N LYS A 210 -21.17 4.83 0.21
CA LYS A 210 -20.93 6.05 -0.56
C LYS A 210 -19.63 5.97 -1.34
N VAL A 211 -18.55 5.45 -0.75
CA VAL A 211 -17.28 5.18 -1.45
C VAL A 211 -17.50 4.24 -2.62
N ARG A 212 -18.19 3.11 -2.40
CA ARG A 212 -18.54 2.16 -3.44
C ARG A 212 -19.33 2.83 -4.57
N ARG A 213 -20.35 3.61 -4.23
CA ARG A 213 -21.19 4.32 -5.21
C ARG A 213 -20.36 5.30 -6.06
N LEU A 214 -19.45 6.05 -5.43
CA LEU A 214 -18.56 6.97 -6.12
C LEU A 214 -17.59 6.23 -7.05
N LEU A 215 -17.05 5.08 -6.63
CA LEU A 215 -16.20 4.23 -7.48
C LEU A 215 -16.96 3.70 -8.72
N ILE A 216 -18.18 3.20 -8.55
CA ILE A 216 -19.03 2.72 -9.66
C ILE A 216 -19.31 3.86 -10.65
N ARG A 217 -19.63 5.05 -10.15
CA ARG A 217 -19.88 6.25 -10.96
C ARG A 217 -18.61 6.89 -11.54
N LYS A 218 -17.43 6.31 -11.28
CA LYS A 218 -16.11 6.85 -11.67
C LYS A 218 -15.88 8.28 -11.16
N GLN A 219 -16.50 8.65 -10.04
CA GLN A 219 -16.38 9.94 -9.36
C GLN A 219 -15.28 9.85 -8.29
N THR A 220 -14.04 9.62 -8.72
CA THR A 220 -12.92 9.34 -7.81
C THR A 220 -12.17 10.57 -7.33
N ASP A 221 -12.35 11.73 -7.95
CA ASP A 221 -11.56 12.92 -7.66
C ASP A 221 -11.73 13.40 -6.21
N GLN A 222 -12.96 13.39 -5.69
CA GLN A 222 -13.23 13.74 -4.29
C GLN A 222 -12.61 12.72 -3.32
N LEU A 223 -12.70 11.42 -3.65
CA LEU A 223 -12.08 10.36 -2.85
C LEU A 223 -10.56 10.52 -2.80
N ALA A 224 -9.96 10.79 -3.96
CA ALA A 224 -8.53 11.01 -4.12
C ALA A 224 -8.08 12.25 -3.33
N ALA A 225 -8.76 13.39 -3.50
CA ALA A 225 -8.45 14.62 -2.78
C ALA A 225 -8.54 14.46 -1.25
N THR A 226 -9.59 13.79 -0.77
CA THR A 226 -9.79 13.54 0.67
C THR A 226 -8.68 12.64 1.23
N ALA A 227 -8.37 11.55 0.54
CA ALA A 227 -7.31 10.64 0.94
C ALA A 227 -5.92 11.30 0.88
N GLU A 228 -5.63 12.11 -0.15
CA GLU A 228 -4.39 12.90 -0.25
C GLU A 228 -4.23 13.87 0.92
N LYS A 229 -5.30 14.60 1.26
CA LYS A 229 -5.30 15.53 2.38
C LYS A 229 -4.90 14.81 3.68
N ARG A 230 -5.59 13.69 3.98
CA ARG A 230 -5.27 12.88 5.16
C ARG A 230 -3.87 12.30 5.14
N ILE A 231 -3.37 11.87 3.98
CA ILE A 231 -1.98 11.40 3.85
C ILE A 231 -0.99 12.51 4.23
N LYS A 232 -1.21 13.73 3.73
CA LYS A 232 -0.38 14.92 4.06
C LYS A 232 -0.47 15.25 5.54
N GLU A 233 -1.65 15.18 6.14
CA GLU A 233 -1.87 15.49 7.56
C GLU A 233 -1.27 14.46 8.51
N ILE A 234 -1.37 13.16 8.19
CA ILE A 234 -0.66 12.10 8.95
C ILE A 234 0.86 12.35 8.89
N ALA A 235 1.39 12.70 7.71
CA ALA A 235 2.81 13.03 7.56
C ALA A 235 3.18 14.29 8.38
N GLY A 236 2.33 15.32 8.38
CA GLY A 236 2.46 16.52 9.19
C GLY A 236 2.48 16.23 10.69
N MET A 237 1.48 15.50 11.19
CA MET A 237 1.39 15.11 12.61
C MET A 237 2.60 14.26 13.02
N ARG A 238 3.00 13.30 12.17
CA ARG A 238 4.20 12.51 12.39
C ARG A 238 5.45 13.40 12.51
N ALA A 239 5.58 14.45 11.69
CA ALA A 239 6.72 15.37 11.75
C ALA A 239 6.71 16.20 13.05
N VAL A 240 5.54 16.67 13.47
CA VAL A 240 5.35 17.37 14.76
C VAL A 240 5.75 16.46 15.93
N LEU A 241 5.21 15.25 15.96
CA LEU A 241 5.52 14.24 16.98
C LEU A 241 7.01 13.90 16.99
N TRP A 242 7.62 13.70 15.81
CA TRP A 242 9.03 13.40 15.69
C TRP A 242 9.91 14.52 16.27
N GLY A 243 9.60 15.78 15.96
CA GLY A 243 10.34 16.92 16.48
C GLY A 243 10.25 17.04 18.00
N ALA A 244 9.08 16.78 18.58
CA ALA A 244 8.87 16.75 20.03
C ALA A 244 9.64 15.61 20.71
N LEU A 245 9.61 14.40 20.13
CA LEU A 245 10.36 13.25 20.62
C LEU A 245 11.88 13.46 20.51
N ALA A 246 12.35 14.03 19.41
CA ALA A 246 13.76 14.37 19.25
C ALA A 246 14.19 15.37 20.32
N THR A 247 13.38 16.39 20.61
CA THR A 247 13.62 17.35 21.70
C THR A 247 13.66 16.66 23.06
N LEU A 248 12.74 15.73 23.34
CA LEU A 248 12.73 14.94 24.58
C LEU A 248 14.03 14.13 24.74
N PHE A 249 14.45 13.41 23.71
CA PHE A 249 15.61 12.52 23.77
C PHE A 249 16.95 13.25 23.69
N ASP A 250 16.92 14.55 23.42
CA ASP A 250 18.08 15.43 23.39
C ASP A 250 18.06 16.44 24.57
N ASN A 251 17.50 15.99 25.70
CA ASN A 251 17.47 16.68 27.00
C ASN A 251 16.72 18.02 27.04
N GLY A 252 15.93 18.34 26.01
CA GLY A 252 15.21 19.62 25.93
C GLY A 252 16.09 20.81 25.56
N ASP A 253 17.32 20.58 25.09
CA ASP A 253 18.23 21.64 24.69
C ASP A 253 17.76 22.33 23.41
N VAL A 254 17.78 23.67 23.41
CA VAL A 254 17.51 24.47 22.21
C VAL A 254 18.76 24.47 21.34
N LYS A 255 18.72 23.74 20.23
CA LYS A 255 19.83 23.64 19.28
C LYS A 255 19.35 23.42 17.86
N GLU A 256 20.19 23.76 16.89
CA GLU A 256 19.86 23.69 15.46
C GLU A 256 19.75 22.26 14.94
N ARG A 257 20.46 21.29 15.54
CA ARG A 257 20.49 19.89 15.09
C ARG A 257 20.39 18.92 16.26
N PHE A 258 19.58 17.89 16.08
CA PHE A 258 19.46 16.78 17.02
C PHE A 258 20.62 15.78 16.88
N SER A 259 21.02 15.16 17.99
CA SER A 259 21.99 14.06 17.99
C SER A 259 21.44 12.82 17.28
N ASP A 260 22.30 11.98 16.70
CA ASP A 260 21.86 10.77 15.99
C ASP A 260 21.14 9.78 16.93
N GLY A 261 21.60 9.67 18.17
CA GLY A 261 20.92 8.89 19.20
C GLY A 261 19.50 9.39 19.51
N ALA A 262 19.27 10.71 19.51
CA ALA A 262 17.94 11.28 19.67
C ALA A 262 17.04 11.01 18.46
N LYS A 263 17.58 11.14 17.23
CA LYS A 263 16.85 10.84 15.99
C LYS A 263 16.40 9.37 15.93
N ASP A 264 17.29 8.44 16.28
CA ASP A 264 16.99 7.01 16.29
C ASP A 264 15.90 6.67 17.30
N LYS A 265 16.00 7.21 18.52
CA LYS A 265 14.97 7.03 19.55
C LYS A 265 13.64 7.64 19.11
N ALA A 266 13.63 8.86 18.55
CA ALA A 266 12.42 9.48 18.03
C ALA A 266 11.75 8.60 16.97
N ASN A 267 12.53 8.03 16.03
CA ASN A 267 12.02 7.11 15.02
C ASN A 267 11.45 5.80 15.61
N ARG A 268 11.94 5.31 16.75
CA ARG A 268 11.38 4.13 17.43
C ARG A 268 9.96 4.36 17.93
N PHE A 269 9.58 5.60 18.25
CA PHE A 269 8.23 5.95 18.69
C PHE A 269 7.33 6.42 17.55
N THR A 270 7.86 7.14 16.55
CA THR A 270 7.03 7.63 15.43
C THR A 270 6.67 6.54 14.43
N LYS A 271 7.51 5.52 14.23
CA LYS A 271 7.19 4.40 13.33
C LYS A 271 5.93 3.63 13.80
N PRO A 272 5.81 3.18 15.06
CA PRO A 272 4.57 2.57 15.56
C PRO A 272 3.34 3.48 15.49
N PHE A 273 3.52 4.79 15.69
CA PHE A 273 2.43 5.76 15.51
C PHE A 273 1.93 5.75 14.06
N GLU A 274 2.81 5.94 13.07
CA GLU A 274 2.42 5.93 11.65
C GLU A 274 1.80 4.60 11.22
N LEU A 275 2.30 3.46 11.72
CA LEU A 275 1.70 2.14 11.48
C LEU A 275 0.29 2.01 12.08
N SER A 276 0.04 2.65 13.22
CA SER A 276 -1.29 2.65 13.85
C SER A 276 -2.29 3.51 13.06
N GLU A 277 -1.84 4.64 12.51
CA GLU A 277 -2.64 5.47 11.61
C GLU A 277 -2.90 4.74 10.28
N ASP A 278 -1.91 4.04 9.73
CA ASP A 278 -2.06 3.20 8.54
C ASP A 278 -3.16 2.14 8.71
N HIS A 279 -3.19 1.44 9.84
CA HIS A 279 -4.19 0.41 10.14
C HIS A 279 -5.63 0.98 10.19
N ARG A 280 -5.79 2.22 10.66
CA ARG A 280 -7.11 2.87 10.82
C ARG A 280 -7.55 3.64 9.59
N PHE A 281 -6.61 3.97 8.69
CA PHE A 281 -6.78 4.92 7.60
C PHE A 281 -8.09 4.74 6.84
N PHE A 282 -8.36 3.55 6.29
CA PHE A 282 -9.55 3.33 5.46
C PHE A 282 -10.84 3.26 6.26
N THR A 283 -10.79 2.80 7.52
CA THR A 283 -11.97 2.80 8.39
C THR A 283 -12.39 4.22 8.71
N GLU A 284 -11.44 5.08 9.11
CA GLU A 284 -11.74 6.48 9.45
C GLU A 284 -11.98 7.35 8.21
N LEU A 285 -11.39 7.02 7.04
CA LEU A 285 -11.69 7.64 5.75
C LEU A 285 -13.12 7.36 5.31
N ASN A 286 -13.57 6.12 5.41
CA ASN A 286 -14.94 5.75 5.15
C ASN A 286 -15.91 6.50 6.07
N ALA A 287 -15.60 6.59 7.37
CA ALA A 287 -16.44 7.32 8.32
C ALA A 287 -16.59 8.80 7.96
N GLU A 288 -15.51 9.48 7.55
CA GLU A 288 -15.57 10.86 7.08
C GLU A 288 -16.43 11.00 5.82
N ILE A 289 -16.25 10.11 4.83
CA ILE A 289 -16.99 10.18 3.57
C ILE A 289 -18.48 9.92 3.80
N GLU A 290 -18.84 9.01 4.69
CA GLU A 290 -20.24 8.71 5.03
C GLU A 290 -20.91 9.79 5.87
N ALA A 291 -20.15 10.67 6.54
CA ALA A 291 -20.72 11.70 7.40
C ALA A 291 -21.58 12.70 6.61
N ASP A 292 -22.66 13.16 7.23
CA ASP A 292 -23.49 14.26 6.70
C ASP A 292 -22.71 15.58 6.73
N ASP A 293 -22.01 15.82 7.85
CA ASP A 293 -21.05 16.92 8.01
C ASP A 293 -19.62 16.39 7.89
N GLN A 294 -19.10 16.44 6.67
CA GLN A 294 -17.75 15.94 6.38
C GLN A 294 -16.66 16.81 7.03
N GLU A 295 -16.88 18.12 7.15
CA GLU A 295 -15.89 19.06 7.72
C GLU A 295 -15.73 18.81 9.22
N GLN A 296 -16.84 18.65 9.95
CA GLN A 296 -16.78 18.30 11.38
C GLN A 296 -16.17 16.92 11.59
N ALA A 297 -16.54 15.91 10.79
CA ALA A 297 -15.97 14.56 10.90
C ALA A 297 -14.45 14.55 10.65
N HIS A 298 -13.99 15.39 9.72
CA HIS A 298 -12.57 15.57 9.43
C HIS A 298 -11.82 16.25 10.60
N LEU A 299 -12.40 17.30 11.19
CA LEU A 299 -11.83 17.97 12.36
C LEU A 299 -11.75 17.04 13.58
N ASP A 300 -12.81 16.26 13.85
CA ASP A 300 -12.85 15.28 14.93
C ASP A 300 -11.76 14.22 14.76
N TRP A 301 -11.51 13.79 13.53
CA TRP A 301 -10.40 12.90 13.21
C TRP A 301 -9.04 13.55 13.48
N LEU A 302 -8.82 14.80 13.07
CA LEU A 302 -7.57 15.55 13.33
C LEU A 302 -7.31 15.69 14.84
N LEU A 303 -8.34 16.04 15.61
CA LEU A 303 -8.27 16.14 17.07
C LEU A 303 -7.90 14.78 17.69
N SER A 304 -8.58 13.72 17.29
CA SER A 304 -8.30 12.35 17.75
C SER A 304 -6.87 11.91 17.40
N MET A 305 -6.36 12.27 16.22
CA MET A 305 -4.98 11.98 15.82
C MET A 305 -3.97 12.77 16.68
N ALA A 306 -4.26 14.04 17.01
CA ALA A 306 -3.44 14.86 17.88
C ALA A 306 -3.34 14.29 19.30
N GLU A 307 -4.46 13.83 19.86
CA GLU A 307 -4.51 13.14 21.15
C GLU A 307 -3.67 11.86 21.16
N ARG A 308 -3.77 11.02 20.12
CA ARG A 308 -2.94 9.81 19.98
C ARG A 308 -1.45 10.11 19.85
N ALA A 309 -1.10 11.17 19.12
CA ALA A 309 0.28 11.62 18.99
C ALA A 309 0.82 12.11 20.34
N GLU A 310 0.07 12.92 21.07
CA GLU A 310 0.45 13.40 22.40
C GLU A 310 0.57 12.25 23.41
N ALA A 311 -0.35 11.29 23.38
CA ALA A 311 -0.27 10.09 24.21
C ALA A 311 1.01 9.28 23.91
N THR A 312 1.42 9.21 22.64
CA THR A 312 2.68 8.59 22.23
C THR A 312 3.89 9.35 22.76
N LEU A 313 3.87 10.69 22.71
CA LEU A 313 4.90 11.53 23.31
C LEU A 313 4.99 11.32 24.83
N LYS A 314 3.85 11.30 25.53
CA LYS A 314 3.78 11.08 26.98
C LYS A 314 4.31 9.70 27.37
N ARG A 315 4.00 8.65 26.61
CA ARG A 315 4.59 7.31 26.82
C ARG A 315 6.11 7.29 26.65
N ALA A 316 6.65 8.12 25.76
CA ALA A 316 8.10 8.21 25.57
C ALA A 316 8.85 8.81 26.78
N PHE A 317 8.13 9.47 27.71
CA PHE A 317 8.74 10.06 28.91
C PHE A 317 9.42 9.05 29.83
N ASP A 318 9.00 7.78 29.78
CA ASP A 318 9.62 6.71 30.57
C ASP A 318 10.95 6.25 29.98
N ALA A 319 11.15 6.45 28.68
CA ALA A 319 12.40 6.20 27.97
C ALA A 319 13.32 7.44 27.90
N GLY A 320 12.87 8.59 28.41
CA GLY A 320 13.58 9.86 28.42
C GLY A 320 14.68 9.95 29.49
N PRO A 321 15.27 11.15 29.68
CA PRO A 321 16.32 11.38 30.68
C PRO A 321 15.86 11.00 32.10
N ARG A 322 16.76 10.38 32.87
CA ARG A 322 16.47 9.87 34.23
C ARG A 322 16.89 10.80 35.36
N SER A 323 17.84 11.71 35.13
CA SER A 323 18.23 12.71 36.14
C SER A 323 17.05 13.66 36.40
N SER A 324 16.81 14.03 37.65
CA SER A 324 15.60 14.74 38.08
C SER A 324 15.41 16.06 37.33
N GLU A 325 16.44 16.90 37.24
CA GLU A 325 16.37 18.20 36.58
C GLU A 325 16.19 18.08 35.05
N GLN A 326 16.98 17.23 34.38
CA GLN A 326 16.89 17.07 32.92
C GLN A 326 15.57 16.40 32.52
N ARG A 327 15.02 15.52 33.37
CA ARG A 327 13.72 14.88 33.14
C ARG A 327 12.59 15.90 33.02
N TYR A 328 12.46 16.82 33.98
CA TYR A 328 11.40 17.83 33.94
C TYR A 328 11.59 18.82 32.78
N ARG A 329 12.83 19.29 32.58
CA ARG A 329 13.17 20.19 31.46
C ARG A 329 12.82 19.57 30.11
N ALA A 330 13.29 18.35 29.85
CA ALA A 330 13.06 17.66 28.58
C ALA A 330 11.58 17.40 28.30
N ARG A 331 10.81 17.02 29.33
CA ARG A 331 9.35 16.79 29.21
C ARG A 331 8.61 18.08 28.90
N ALA A 332 8.90 19.15 29.64
CA ALA A 332 8.27 20.46 29.44
C ALA A 332 8.60 21.02 28.05
N ALA A 333 9.88 20.96 27.64
CA ALA A 333 10.33 21.40 26.32
C ALA A 333 9.67 20.60 25.19
N ALA A 334 9.55 19.28 25.33
CA ALA A 334 8.90 18.43 24.34
C ALA A 334 7.41 18.72 24.19
N LEU A 335 6.67 18.87 25.30
CA LEU A 335 5.24 19.26 25.27
C LEU A 335 5.07 20.66 24.69
N SER A 336 5.88 21.62 25.12
CA SER A 336 5.86 22.99 24.59
C SER A 336 6.12 23.00 23.09
N ARG A 337 7.08 22.20 22.61
CA ARG A 337 7.34 22.07 21.18
C ARG A 337 6.16 21.45 20.44
N PHE A 338 5.61 20.34 20.94
CA PHE A 338 4.47 19.66 20.33
C PHE A 338 3.28 20.62 20.19
N HIS A 339 2.83 21.17 21.31
CA HIS A 339 1.69 22.08 21.38
C HIS A 339 1.91 23.43 20.69
N GLY A 340 3.11 23.98 20.80
CA GLY A 340 3.48 25.22 20.12
C GLY A 340 3.53 25.05 18.61
N THR A 341 4.00 23.90 18.11
CA THR A 341 4.00 23.62 16.67
C THR A 341 2.58 23.46 16.12
N LEU A 342 1.69 22.74 16.84
CA LEU A 342 0.30 22.56 16.41
C LEU A 342 -0.49 23.87 16.33
N ARG A 343 -0.18 24.84 17.20
CA ARG A 343 -0.89 26.14 17.29
C ARG A 343 -0.20 27.28 16.55
N GLY A 344 1.05 27.10 16.14
CA GLY A 344 1.86 28.11 15.50
C GLY A 344 1.49 28.34 14.04
N ASP A 345 1.84 29.52 13.49
CA ASP A 345 1.58 29.88 12.09
C ASP A 345 2.10 28.86 11.09
N LYS A 346 3.25 28.25 11.41
CA LYS A 346 3.95 27.26 10.59
C LYS A 346 3.48 25.83 10.83
N SER A 347 2.33 25.62 11.49
CA SER A 347 1.77 24.29 11.68
C SER A 347 1.55 23.61 10.31
N PRO A 348 1.99 22.36 10.12
CA PRO A 348 1.65 21.60 8.92
C PRO A 348 0.17 21.15 8.89
N LEU A 349 -0.58 21.43 9.96
CA LEU A 349 -1.98 21.05 10.15
C LEU A 349 -2.78 22.34 10.35
N THR A 350 -3.21 22.96 9.26
CA THR A 350 -3.86 24.27 9.26
C THR A 350 -5.20 24.26 9.97
N ASP A 351 -6.03 23.27 9.69
CA ASP A 351 -7.40 23.21 10.21
C ASP A 351 -7.40 23.03 11.73
N LEU A 352 -6.47 22.20 12.23
CA LEU A 352 -6.27 22.01 13.67
C LEU A 352 -5.71 23.28 14.34
N ARG A 353 -4.82 24.01 13.66
CA ARG A 353 -4.28 25.29 14.15
C ARG A 353 -5.39 26.32 14.27
N ASP A 354 -6.23 26.43 13.25
CA ASP A 354 -7.29 27.43 13.17
C ASP A 354 -8.38 27.14 14.21
N TYR A 355 -8.77 25.87 14.38
CA TYR A 355 -9.62 25.44 15.48
C TYR A 355 -9.07 25.85 16.86
N TYR A 356 -7.78 25.64 17.13
CA TYR A 356 -7.20 26.04 18.41
C TYR A 356 -7.14 27.57 18.61
N ARG A 357 -7.08 28.35 17.52
CA ARG A 357 -7.14 29.82 17.60
C ARG A 357 -8.53 30.31 17.95
N GLU A 358 -9.54 29.75 17.30
CA GLU A 358 -10.95 30.04 17.59
C GLU A 358 -11.29 29.70 19.05
N LEU A 359 -10.88 28.50 19.51
CA LEU A 359 -11.09 28.10 20.90
C LEU A 359 -10.42 29.04 21.90
N LYS A 360 -9.24 29.58 21.55
CA LYS A 360 -8.55 30.57 22.38
C LYS A 360 -9.32 31.89 22.44
N MET A 361 -9.75 32.40 21.28
CA MET A 361 -10.53 33.64 21.18
C MET A 361 -11.85 33.53 21.96
N HIS A 362 -12.54 32.39 21.87
CA HIS A 362 -13.77 32.14 22.63
C HIS A 362 -13.54 32.18 24.15
N LYS A 363 -12.47 31.55 24.65
CA LYS A 363 -12.13 31.58 26.08
C LYS A 363 -11.75 32.97 26.57
N GLU A 364 -11.02 33.75 25.77
CA GLU A 364 -10.68 35.13 26.09
C GLU A 364 -11.94 36.00 26.15
N THR A 365 -12.86 35.82 25.19
CA THR A 365 -14.14 36.52 25.16
C THR A 365 -15.03 36.15 26.36
N GLU A 366 -15.15 34.86 26.72
CA GLU A 366 -15.91 34.42 27.89
C GLU A 366 -15.33 34.95 29.21
N HIS A 367 -14.01 35.14 29.29
CA HIS A 367 -13.36 35.72 30.47
C HIS A 367 -13.54 37.24 30.57
N ASP A 368 -13.66 37.95 29.45
CA ASP A 368 -13.90 39.39 29.41
C ASP A 368 -15.38 39.76 29.74
N PHE A 369 -16.30 38.79 29.68
CA PHE A 369 -17.72 38.96 30.00
C PHE A 369 -18.16 38.36 31.36
N ALA A 370 -17.24 37.74 32.11
CA ALA A 370 -17.46 37.19 33.45
C ALA A 370 -16.75 38.04 34.51
#